data_AF-A0A932ZPM6-F1
#
_entry.id   AF-A0A932ZPM6-F1
#
_cell.length_a   1.000
_cell.length_b   1.000
_cell.length_c   1.000
_cell.angle_alpha   90.00
_cell.angle_beta   90.00
_cell.angle_gamma   90.00
#
_symmetry.space_group_name_H-M   'P 1'
#
loop_
_entity.id
_entity.type
_entity.pdbx_description
1 polymer ?
#
loop_
_entity_poly.entity_id
_entity_poly.type
_entity_poly.pdbx_seq_one_letter_code
_entity_poly.pdbx_strand_id
1 'polypeptide(L)'
;MGEIVPSPPTADPIVGRGAQEGAQLFRKWFADLTTAAQCGERSAYVFVMGSMAEILRSFDLHMVFPEINALQTAVRRVSDAYLNEAEDYGYSPDICGYVKADVAMQLKGGRHSMGTLPKPSLAVVTNACNTYIKWAEIWERLHGTP
;
A
#
# COMPACT_ATOMS: atom_id res chain seq x y z
N MET A 1 -36.74 48.87 -7.33
CA MET A 1 -35.79 48.23 -6.38
C MET A 1 -35.62 46.80 -6.85
N GLY A 2 -34.53 46.50 -7.56
CA GLY A 2 -34.22 45.14 -8.00
C GLY A 2 -33.44 44.43 -6.90
N GLU A 3 -33.96 43.32 -6.40
CA GLU A 3 -33.28 42.47 -5.43
C GLU A 3 -32.04 41.82 -6.06
N ILE A 4 -30.88 42.08 -5.48
CA ILE A 4 -29.62 41.42 -5.83
C ILE A 4 -29.67 40.04 -5.17
N VAL A 5 -29.99 39.02 -5.96
CA VAL A 5 -29.83 37.62 -5.52
C VAL A 5 -28.34 37.30 -5.53
N PRO A 6 -27.72 36.95 -4.39
CA PRO A 6 -26.31 36.58 -4.37
C PRO A 6 -26.11 35.27 -5.13
N SER A 7 -25.19 35.26 -6.09
CA SER A 7 -24.78 34.03 -6.77
C SER A 7 -24.15 33.06 -5.76
N PRO A 8 -24.41 31.74 -5.88
CA PRO A 8 -23.79 30.76 -4.99
C PRO A 8 -22.26 30.84 -5.08
N PRO A 9 -21.53 30.63 -3.97
CA PRO A 9 -20.07 30.65 -4.00
C PRO A 9 -19.59 29.56 -4.96
N THR A 10 -18.91 29.97 -6.04
CA THR A 10 -18.20 29.06 -6.92
C THR A 10 -17.10 28.40 -6.11
N ALA A 11 -17.17 27.07 -5.94
CA ALA A 11 -16.13 26.31 -5.26
C ALA A 11 -14.77 26.62 -5.91
N ASP A 12 -13.78 27.03 -5.12
CA ASP A 12 -12.45 27.31 -5.60
C ASP A 12 -11.86 26.03 -6.23
N PRO A 13 -11.55 26.01 -7.52
CA PRO A 13 -11.11 24.80 -8.23
C PRO A 13 -9.79 24.23 -7.70
N ILE A 14 -9.04 24.98 -6.88
CA ILE A 14 -7.76 24.54 -6.31
C ILE A 14 -7.96 23.83 -4.96
N VAL A 15 -8.96 24.23 -4.18
CA VAL A 15 -9.18 23.69 -2.84
C VAL A 15 -9.72 22.26 -2.93
N GLY A 16 -8.98 21.30 -2.37
CA GLY A 16 -9.36 19.87 -2.37
C GLY A 16 -8.92 19.10 -3.61
N ARG A 17 -8.37 19.76 -4.64
CA ARG A 17 -7.87 19.11 -5.87
C ARG A 17 -6.87 17.99 -5.57
N GLY A 18 -5.87 18.26 -4.72
CA GLY A 18 -4.84 17.28 -4.39
C GLY A 18 -5.38 16.00 -3.72
N ALA A 19 -6.41 16.13 -2.87
CA ALA A 19 -7.06 14.96 -2.27
C ALA A 19 -7.85 14.15 -3.30
N GLN A 20 -8.56 14.83 -4.21
CA GLN A 20 -9.34 14.18 -5.27
C GLN A 20 -8.45 13.46 -6.29
N GLU A 21 -7.44 14.15 -6.82
CA GLU A 21 -6.47 13.60 -7.78
C GLU A 21 -5.64 12.48 -7.14
N GLY A 22 -5.14 12.70 -5.92
CA GLY A 22 -4.40 11.68 -5.17
C GLY A 22 -5.25 10.42 -4.96
N ALA A 23 -6.51 10.57 -4.54
CA ALA A 23 -7.41 9.43 -4.38
C ALA A 23 -7.70 8.71 -5.71
N GLN A 24 -7.76 9.44 -6.83
CA GLN A 24 -7.90 8.84 -8.16
C GLN A 24 -6.66 8.03 -8.55
N LEU A 25 -5.46 8.56 -8.31
CA LEU A 25 -4.20 7.86 -8.58
C LEU A 25 -4.06 6.61 -7.73
N PHE A 26 -4.41 6.67 -6.43
CA PHE A 26 -4.43 5.49 -5.56
C PHE A 26 -5.40 4.42 -6.05
N ARG A 27 -6.63 4.80 -6.43
CA ARG A 27 -7.61 3.85 -6.99
C ARG A 27 -7.09 3.18 -8.24
N LYS A 28 -6.47 3.94 -9.15
CA LYS A 28 -5.85 3.39 -10.36
C LYS A 28 -4.74 2.40 -10.01
N TRP A 29 -3.81 2.78 -9.14
CA TRP A 29 -2.70 1.92 -8.76
C TRP A 29 -3.17 0.60 -8.11
N PHE A 30 -4.11 0.64 -7.17
CA PHE A 30 -4.66 -0.58 -6.57
C PHE A 30 -5.43 -1.46 -7.58
N ALA A 31 -6.10 -0.86 -8.57
CA ALA A 31 -6.75 -1.62 -9.65
C ALA A 31 -5.73 -2.32 -10.56
N ASP A 32 -4.63 -1.63 -10.88
CA ASP A 32 -3.52 -2.19 -11.65
C ASP A 32 -2.87 -3.37 -10.86
N LEU A 33 -2.64 -3.22 -9.55
CA LEU A 33 -2.16 -4.31 -8.68
C LEU A 33 -3.12 -5.50 -8.61
N THR A 34 -4.43 -5.24 -8.54
CA THR A 34 -5.45 -6.30 -8.52
C THR A 34 -5.43 -7.09 -9.82
N THR A 35 -5.30 -6.39 -10.95
CA THR A 35 -5.17 -7.02 -12.27
C THR A 35 -3.90 -7.87 -12.33
N ALA A 36 -2.76 -7.32 -11.88
CA ALA A 36 -1.51 -8.06 -11.81
C ALA A 36 -1.62 -9.34 -10.97
N ALA A 37 -2.30 -9.27 -9.82
CA ALA A 37 -2.53 -10.42 -8.95
C ALA A 37 -3.39 -11.50 -9.64
N GLN A 38 -4.42 -11.10 -10.39
CA GLN A 38 -5.31 -12.01 -11.11
C GLN A 38 -4.63 -12.66 -12.32
N CYS A 39 -3.80 -11.90 -13.03
CA CYS A 39 -3.07 -12.37 -14.21
C CYS A 39 -1.78 -13.13 -13.88
N GLY A 40 -1.35 -13.14 -12.61
CA GLY A 40 -0.08 -13.75 -12.19
C GLY A 40 1.15 -12.97 -12.68
N GLU A 41 1.01 -11.66 -12.84
CA GLU A 41 2.09 -10.79 -13.28
C GLU A 41 3.11 -10.56 -12.16
N ARG A 42 4.36 -10.28 -12.56
CA ARG A 42 5.47 -10.14 -11.62
C ARG A 42 5.40 -8.81 -10.88
N SER A 43 5.71 -8.86 -9.59
CA SER A 43 5.75 -7.67 -8.75
C SER A 43 7.04 -7.57 -7.93
N ALA A 44 7.48 -6.35 -7.70
CA ALA A 44 8.58 -6.03 -6.81
C ALA A 44 8.03 -5.37 -5.55
N TYR A 45 8.38 -5.92 -4.40
CA TYR A 45 8.09 -5.32 -3.10
C TYR A 45 9.25 -4.40 -2.75
N VAL A 46 8.95 -3.12 -2.58
CA VAL A 46 9.98 -2.08 -2.46
C VAL A 46 9.59 -1.16 -1.32
N PHE A 47 10.53 -0.91 -0.41
CA PHE A 47 10.33 0.12 0.59
C PHE A 47 10.34 1.52 -0.04
N VAL A 48 9.49 2.41 0.48
CA VAL A 48 9.39 3.81 0.05
C VAL A 48 10.75 4.49 0.19
N MET A 49 11.40 4.28 1.34
CA MET A 49 12.80 4.64 1.50
C MET A 49 13.67 3.71 0.67
N GLY A 50 14.46 4.27 -0.25
CA GLY A 50 15.29 3.46 -1.17
C GLY A 50 14.55 2.91 -2.39
N SER A 51 13.44 3.54 -2.78
CA SER A 51 12.69 3.18 -3.99
C SER A 51 13.58 3.20 -5.25
N MET A 52 13.49 2.14 -6.05
CA MET A 52 14.15 2.00 -7.36
C MET A 52 13.13 1.96 -8.50
N ALA A 53 12.15 2.87 -8.47
CA ALA A 53 10.95 2.78 -9.29
C ALA A 53 11.21 2.81 -10.79
N GLU A 54 12.13 3.66 -11.25
CA GLU A 54 12.48 3.80 -12.66
C GLU A 54 13.09 2.51 -13.22
N ILE A 55 14.00 1.89 -12.47
CA ILE A 55 14.67 0.64 -12.85
C ILE A 55 13.65 -0.50 -12.89
N LEU A 56 12.86 -0.67 -11.83
CA LEU A 56 11.93 -1.80 -11.74
C LEU A 56 10.82 -1.71 -12.79
N ARG A 57 10.30 -0.51 -13.06
CA ARG A 57 9.29 -0.31 -14.11
C ARG A 57 9.82 -0.52 -15.51
N SER A 58 11.11 -0.31 -15.77
CA SER A 58 11.69 -0.64 -17.09
C SER A 58 11.75 -2.14 -17.37
N PHE A 59 11.52 -2.98 -16.36
CA PHE A 59 11.39 -4.45 -16.49
C PHE A 59 9.94 -4.93 -16.34
N ASP A 60 8.96 -4.03 -16.46
CA ASP A 60 7.54 -4.33 -16.35
C ASP A 60 7.15 -4.97 -15.00
N LEU A 61 7.90 -4.67 -13.93
CA LEU A 61 7.57 -5.12 -12.59
C LEU A 61 6.56 -4.17 -11.94
N HIS A 62 5.43 -4.74 -11.49
CA HIS A 62 4.48 -4.00 -10.68
C HIS A 62 5.08 -3.68 -9.32
N MET A 63 5.04 -2.41 -8.93
CA MET A 63 5.59 -1.99 -7.65
C MET A 63 4.55 -2.06 -6.54
N VAL A 64 4.91 -2.76 -5.46
CA VAL A 64 4.13 -2.82 -4.23
C VAL A 64 4.93 -2.13 -3.12
N PHE A 65 4.33 -1.10 -2.53
CA PHE A 65 4.93 -0.36 -1.42
C PHE A 65 4.22 -0.76 -0.12
N PRO A 66 4.83 -1.62 0.70
CA PRO A 66 4.16 -2.22 1.83
C PRO A 66 3.84 -1.19 2.94
N GLU A 67 4.68 -0.16 3.11
CA GLU A 67 4.39 0.95 4.02
C GLU A 67 3.15 1.74 3.61
N ILE A 68 2.98 1.97 2.31
CA ILE A 68 1.82 2.68 1.77
C ILE A 68 0.58 1.82 1.94
N ASN A 69 0.65 0.53 1.61
CA ASN A 69 -0.47 -0.39 1.78
C ASN A 69 -0.90 -0.51 3.24
N ALA A 70 0.04 -0.67 4.16
CA ALA A 70 -0.23 -0.70 5.59
C ALA A 70 -0.84 0.63 6.07
N LEU A 71 -0.27 1.77 5.69
CA LEU A 71 -0.80 3.09 6.04
C LEU A 71 -2.22 3.31 5.51
N GLN A 72 -2.55 2.80 4.33
CA GLN A 72 -3.90 2.90 3.77
C GLN A 72 -4.94 2.16 4.63
N THR A 73 -4.57 1.09 5.34
CA THR A 73 -5.49 0.45 6.31
C THR A 73 -5.82 1.39 7.48
N ALA A 74 -4.85 2.16 7.96
CA ALA A 74 -5.03 3.11 9.05
C ALA A 74 -5.82 4.35 8.61
N VAL A 75 -5.50 4.91 7.44
CA VAL A 75 -6.25 6.04 6.83
C VAL A 75 -7.73 5.68 6.65
N ARG A 76 -8.02 4.41 6.34
CA ARG A 76 -9.38 3.88 6.17
C ARG A 76 -10.04 3.40 7.46
N ARG A 77 -9.34 3.47 8.60
CA ARG A 77 -9.83 3.04 9.92
C ARG A 77 -10.23 1.56 9.95
N VAL A 78 -9.46 0.72 9.29
CA VAL A 78 -9.63 -0.74 9.27
C VAL A 78 -8.37 -1.50 9.71
N SER A 79 -7.36 -0.79 10.21
CA SER A 79 -6.06 -1.37 10.58
C SER A 79 -6.14 -2.30 11.78
N ASP A 80 -7.03 -2.03 12.73
CA ASP A 80 -7.26 -2.83 13.94
C ASP A 80 -7.43 -4.33 13.63
N ALA A 81 -8.24 -4.67 12.63
CA ALA A 81 -8.44 -6.05 12.21
C ALA A 81 -7.15 -6.71 11.66
N TYR A 82 -6.27 -5.95 11.00
CA TYR A 82 -5.00 -6.49 10.51
C TYR A 82 -3.97 -6.63 11.63
N LEU A 83 -3.93 -5.68 12.57
CA LEU A 83 -3.01 -5.75 13.71
C LEU A 83 -3.34 -6.94 14.62
N ASN A 84 -4.62 -7.10 14.97
CA ASN A 84 -5.08 -8.22 15.79
C ASN A 84 -4.76 -9.56 15.14
N GLU A 85 -4.96 -9.69 13.83
CA GLU A 85 -4.66 -10.94 13.13
C GLU A 85 -3.18 -11.29 13.12
N ALA A 86 -2.30 -10.31 12.98
CA ALA A 86 -0.86 -10.55 13.09
C ALA A 86 -0.45 -10.93 14.52
N GLU A 87 -1.08 -10.34 15.53
CA GLU A 87 -0.85 -10.67 16.95
C GLU A 87 -1.34 -12.07 17.28
N ASP A 88 -2.54 -12.45 16.81
CA ASP A 88 -3.10 -13.81 16.93
C ASP A 88 -2.24 -14.85 16.20
N TYR A 89 -1.61 -14.46 15.09
CA TYR A 89 -0.62 -15.30 14.39
C TYR A 89 0.68 -15.49 15.19
N GLY A 90 0.97 -14.60 16.14
CA GLY A 90 2.10 -14.70 17.07
C GLY A 90 3.13 -13.57 16.99
N TYR A 91 2.86 -12.48 16.26
CA TYR A 91 3.73 -11.30 16.28
C TYR A 91 3.52 -10.46 17.54
N SER A 92 4.60 -9.98 18.14
CA SER A 92 4.50 -9.17 19.36
C SER A 92 3.72 -7.86 19.12
N PRO A 93 2.85 -7.44 20.05
CA PRO A 93 2.14 -6.17 19.95
C PRO A 93 3.09 -4.96 19.92
N ASP A 94 4.32 -5.11 20.42
CA ASP A 94 5.32 -4.04 20.55
C ASP A 94 6.15 -3.78 19.28
N ILE A 95 5.88 -4.48 18.17
CA ILE A 95 6.57 -4.24 16.90
C ILE A 95 5.81 -3.23 16.02
N CYS A 96 6.48 -2.74 14.98
CA CYS A 96 5.92 -1.77 14.05
C CYS A 96 4.57 -2.22 13.46
N GLY A 97 3.55 -1.36 13.59
CA GLY A 97 2.22 -1.61 13.06
C GLY A 97 2.17 -1.82 11.55
N TYR A 98 3.11 -1.23 10.78
CA TYR A 98 3.18 -1.47 9.34
C TYR A 98 3.54 -2.92 9.01
N VAL A 99 4.50 -3.50 9.75
CA VAL A 99 4.88 -4.91 9.59
C VAL A 99 3.70 -5.81 9.92
N LYS A 100 3.04 -5.57 11.06
CA LYS A 100 1.86 -6.33 11.48
C LYS A 100 0.75 -6.28 10.41
N ALA A 101 0.43 -5.07 9.93
CA ALA A 101 -0.64 -4.90 8.95
C ALA A 101 -0.33 -5.59 7.60
N ASP A 102 0.91 -5.49 7.13
CA ASP A 102 1.32 -6.16 5.90
C ASP A 102 1.37 -7.68 6.06
N VAL A 103 1.89 -8.21 7.16
CA VAL A 103 1.88 -9.65 7.43
C VAL A 103 0.47 -10.21 7.39
N ALA A 104 -0.47 -9.60 8.12
CA ALA A 104 -1.87 -10.03 8.08
C ALA A 104 -2.46 -9.93 6.66
N MET A 105 -2.07 -8.91 5.89
CA MET A 105 -2.48 -8.79 4.48
C MET A 105 -1.93 -9.93 3.62
N GLN A 106 -0.65 -10.30 3.80
CA GLN A 106 -0.03 -11.42 3.09
C GLN A 106 -0.63 -12.78 3.49
N LEU A 107 -0.93 -12.99 4.77
CA LEU A 107 -1.62 -14.18 5.27
C LEU A 107 -3.01 -14.35 4.64
N LYS A 108 -3.69 -13.24 4.32
CA LYS A 108 -4.96 -13.21 3.57
C LYS A 108 -4.80 -13.33 2.04
N GLY A 109 -3.62 -13.66 1.55
CA GLY A 109 -3.35 -13.74 0.12
C GLY A 109 -3.34 -12.37 -0.57
N GLY A 110 -2.84 -11.34 0.11
CA GLY A 110 -2.70 -9.98 -0.43
C GLY A 110 -3.99 -9.16 -0.44
N ARG A 111 -5.06 -9.61 0.22
CA ARG A 111 -6.36 -8.92 0.22
C ARG A 111 -6.30 -7.62 1.03
N HIS A 112 -6.52 -6.50 0.34
CA HIS A 112 -6.60 -5.16 0.91
C HIS A 112 -7.99 -4.54 0.65
N SER A 113 -8.41 -3.55 1.44
CA SER A 113 -9.73 -2.91 1.26
C SER A 113 -9.88 -2.16 -0.07
N MET A 114 -8.78 -1.88 -0.77
CA MET A 114 -8.76 -1.19 -2.06
C MET A 114 -8.51 -2.11 -3.26
N GLY A 115 -8.16 -3.37 -3.04
CA GLY A 115 -7.73 -4.27 -4.11
C GLY A 115 -7.00 -5.51 -3.57
N THR A 116 -6.42 -6.30 -4.47
CA THR A 116 -5.59 -7.45 -4.10
C THR A 116 -4.15 -7.19 -4.54
N LEU A 117 -3.21 -7.37 -3.63
CA LEU A 117 -1.79 -7.24 -3.93
C LEU A 117 -1.28 -8.49 -4.65
N PRO A 118 -0.49 -8.36 -5.72
CA PRO A 118 0.22 -9.50 -6.31
C PRO A 118 1.26 -10.03 -5.33
N LYS A 119 1.60 -11.31 -5.44
CA LYS A 119 2.67 -11.91 -4.63
C LYS A 119 4.03 -11.35 -5.07
N PRO A 120 4.97 -11.17 -4.13
CA PRO A 120 6.30 -10.66 -4.44
C PRO A 120 7.10 -11.65 -5.31
N SER A 121 7.60 -11.17 -6.45
CA SER A 121 8.58 -11.89 -7.28
C SER A 121 10.02 -11.45 -6.99
N LEU A 122 10.19 -10.29 -6.36
CA LEU A 122 11.46 -9.71 -5.94
C LEU A 122 11.24 -8.82 -4.72
N ALA A 123 12.11 -8.90 -3.72
CA ALA A 123 12.13 -7.98 -2.59
C ALA A 123 13.32 -7.02 -2.72
N VAL A 124 13.05 -5.72 -2.75
CA VAL A 124 14.06 -4.67 -2.77
C VAL A 124 14.15 -4.01 -1.41
N VAL A 125 15.24 -4.31 -0.71
CA VAL A 125 15.43 -3.98 0.70
C VAL A 125 16.41 -2.83 0.85
N THR A 126 16.05 -1.85 1.67
CA THR A 126 16.98 -0.84 2.18
C THR A 126 17.29 -1.12 3.64
N ASN A 127 18.46 -0.70 4.11
CA ASN A 127 18.90 -0.82 5.50
C ASN A 127 18.53 0.42 6.36
N ALA A 128 17.44 1.12 6.01
CA ALA A 128 16.99 2.32 6.71
C ALA A 128 16.70 2.06 8.21
N CYS A 129 16.20 0.86 8.56
CA CYS A 129 16.12 0.39 9.94
C CYS A 129 16.17 -1.14 10.03
N ASN A 130 16.48 -1.67 11.22
CA ASN A 130 16.52 -3.12 11.46
C ASN A 130 15.19 -3.81 11.16
N THR A 131 14.06 -3.12 11.36
CA THR A 131 12.73 -3.64 11.05
C THR A 131 12.58 -3.98 9.57
N TYR A 132 13.18 -3.22 8.65
CA TYR A 132 13.05 -3.48 7.20
C TYR A 132 13.77 -4.77 6.80
N ILE A 133 14.93 -5.04 7.42
CA ILE A 133 15.66 -6.30 7.22
C ILE A 133 14.78 -7.46 7.69
N LYS A 134 14.23 -7.37 8.90
CA LYS A 134 13.34 -8.42 9.43
C LYS A 134 12.07 -8.59 8.62
N TRP A 135 11.51 -7.51 8.11
CA TRP A 135 10.31 -7.53 7.26
C TRP A 135 10.58 -8.23 5.93
N ALA A 136 11.74 -7.96 5.30
CA ALA A 136 12.16 -8.68 4.11
C ALA A 136 12.36 -10.17 4.35
N GLU A 137 13.00 -10.55 5.46
CA GLU A 137 13.10 -11.98 5.82
C GLU A 137 11.75 -12.63 6.09
N ILE A 138 10.70 -11.87 6.45
CA ILE A 138 9.34 -12.42 6.55
C ILE A 138 8.79 -12.73 5.17
N TRP A 139 8.97 -11.84 4.19
CA TRP A 139 8.54 -12.11 2.81
C TRP A 139 9.27 -13.30 2.20
N GLU A 140 10.58 -13.42 2.43
CA GLU A 140 11.36 -14.60 2.01
C GLU A 140 10.76 -15.89 2.58
N ARG A 141 10.45 -15.93 3.88
CA ARG A 141 9.84 -17.12 4.51
C ARG A 141 8.42 -17.41 4.03
N LEU A 142 7.61 -16.38 3.77
CA LEU A 142 6.22 -16.54 3.33
C LEU A 142 6.09 -16.91 1.86
N HIS A 143 7.03 -16.47 1.02
CA HIS A 143 6.87 -16.51 -0.44
C HIS A 143 8.04 -17.12 -1.20
N GLY A 144 9.19 -17.38 -0.56
CA GLY A 144 10.42 -17.81 -1.23
C GLY A 144 10.99 -16.75 -2.18
N THR A 145 10.66 -15.48 -1.93
CA THR A 145 11.06 -14.36 -2.78
C THR A 145 12.55 -14.05 -2.62
N PRO A 146 13.30 -13.84 -3.73
CA PRO A 146 14.69 -13.41 -3.70
C PRO A 146 14.87 -11.94 -3.28
#